data_AF-A0A0A9AX55-F1
#
_entry.id   AF-A0A0A9AX55-F1
#
_cell.length_a   1.000
_cell.length_b   1.000
_cell.length_c   1.000
_cell.angle_alpha   90.00
_cell.angle_beta   90.00
_cell.angle_gamma   90.00
#
_symmetry.space_group_name_H-M   'P 1'
#
loop_
_entity.id
_entity.type
_entity.pdbx_description
1 polymer ?
#
loop_
_entity_poly.entity_id
_entity_poly.type
_entity_poly.pdbx_seq_one_letter_code
_entity_poly.pdbx_strand_id
1 'polypeptide(L)' 'MDHNRLTGPIPRELAGLPNLGELDLSNNDLCGTIPTSGAFEHIPRSSFANNPRLKDGPSWDDANC' A
#
# COMPACT_ATOMS: atom_id res chain seq x y z
N MET A 1 17.58 0.77 -7.16
CA MET A 1 17.60 2.02 -6.37
C MET A 1 16.31 2.71 -6.74
N ASP A 2 15.20 2.20 -6.20
CA ASP A 2 13.87 2.53 -6.72
C ASP A 2 13.13 3.31 -5.64
N HIS A 3 13.59 4.55 -5.43
CA HIS A 3 12.82 5.56 -4.71
C HIS A 3 11.88 6.20 -5.71
N ASN A 4 10.76 5.54 -6.00
CA ASN A 4 9.71 6.18 -6.76
C ASN A 4 8.99 7.18 -5.85
N ARG A 5 8.59 8.32 -6.42
CA ARG A 5 7.77 9.32 -5.73
C ARG A 5 6.30 9.04 -6.00
N LEU A 6 5.89 7.78 -5.89
CA LEU A 6 4.47 7.45 -6.01
C LEU A 6 3.76 8.07 -4.81
N THR A 7 2.73 8.86 -5.11
CA THR A 7 1.88 9.54 -4.14
C THR A 7 0.45 9.09 -4.33
N GLY A 8 -0.40 9.37 -3.34
CA GLY A 8 -1.80 8.99 -3.36
C GLY A 8 -2.06 7.61 -2.74
N PRO A 9 -3.33 7.16 -2.76
CA PRO A 9 -3.74 5.91 -2.15
C PRO A 9 -3.34 4.70 -3.00
N ILE A 10 -3.17 3.55 -2.33
CA ILE A 10 -3.02 2.26 -3.02
C ILE A 10 -4.36 1.93 -3.70
N PRO A 11 -4.39 1.74 -5.03
CA PRO A 11 -5.63 1.42 -5.75
C PRO A 11 -6.19 0.08 -5.26
N ARG A 12 -7.47 0.06 -4.88
CA ARG A 12 -8.15 -1.16 -4.40
C ARG A 12 -8.32 -2.19 -5.52
N GLU A 13 -8.26 -1.74 -6.77
CA GLU A 13 -8.34 -2.55 -7.98
C GLU A 13 -7.20 -3.58 -8.04
N LEU A 14 -6.04 -3.25 -7.46
CA LEU A 14 -4.90 -4.18 -7.36
C LEU A 14 -5.23 -5.42 -6.51
N ALA A 15 -6.21 -5.32 -5.60
CA ALA A 15 -6.65 -6.46 -4.79
C ALA A 15 -7.34 -7.53 -5.66
N GLY A 16 -7.88 -7.15 -6.82
CA GLY A 16 -8.55 -8.03 -7.76
C GLY A 16 -7.61 -8.76 -8.73
N LEU A 17 -6.29 -8.60 -8.59
CA LEU A 17 -5.30 -9.26 -9.43
C LEU A 17 -4.99 -10.68 -8.90
N PRO A 18 -5.48 -11.75 -9.54
CA PRO A 18 -5.38 -13.11 -8.99
C PRO A 18 -3.95 -13.68 -9.00
N ASN A 19 -3.04 -13.09 -9.78
CA ASN A 19 -1.66 -13.57 -9.95
C ASN A 19 -0.62 -12.58 -9.40
N LEU A 20 -1.01 -11.64 -8.53
CA LEU A 20 -0.06 -10.72 -7.91
C LEU A 20 0.72 -11.48 -6.83
N GLY A 21 1.90 -12.00 -7.21
CA GLY A 21 2.76 -12.79 -6.32
C GLY A 21 3.73 -11.94 -5.49
N GLU A 22 4.32 -10.91 -6.11
CA GLU A 22 5.25 -10.00 -5.45
C GLU A 22 4.88 -8.56 -5.80
N LEU A 23 4.88 -7.70 -4.79
CA LEU A 23 4.66 -6.27 -4.90
C LEU A 23 5.61 -5.61 -3.91
N ASP A 24 6.39 -4.63 -4.36
CA ASP A 24 7.20 -3.77 -3.50
C ASP A 24 6.85 -2.31 -3.78
N LEU A 25 6.17 -1.69 -2.83
CA LEU A 25 5.84 -0.27 -2.80
C LEU A 25 6.61 0.45 -1.70
N SER A 26 7.67 -0.16 -1.17
CA SER A 26 8.45 0.43 -0.11
C SER A 26 9.15 1.70 -0.60
N ASN A 27 9.42 2.63 0.32
CA ASN A 27 10.15 3.87 0.02
C ASN A 27 9.44 4.78 -1.01
N ASN A 28 8.11 4.89 -0.92
CA ASN A 28 7.30 5.85 -1.68
C ASN A 28 6.66 6.87 -0.73
N ASP A 29 5.81 7.76 -1.25
CA ASP A 29 5.02 8.72 -0.47
C ASP A 29 3.52 8.42 -0.58
N LEU A 30 3.18 7.12 -0.53
CA LEU A 30 1.82 6.63 -0.57
C LEU A 30 1.09 7.00 0.73
N CYS A 31 -0.21 7.20 0.63
CA CYS A 31 -1.06 7.62 1.73
C CYS A 31 -2.33 6.76 1.85
N GLY A 32 -3.09 6.94 2.92
CA GLY A 32 -4.32 6.19 3.16
C GLY A 32 -4.07 4.84 3.84
N THR A 33 -4.93 3.85 3.60
CA THR A 33 -4.90 2.56 4.29
C THR A 33 -4.43 1.43 3.39
N ILE A 34 -3.61 0.53 3.95
CA ILE A 34 -3.19 -0.69 3.24
C ILE A 34 -4.42 -1.60 3.07
N PRO A 35 -4.79 -1.98 1.83
CA PRO A 35 -5.87 -2.93 1.62
C PRO A 35 -5.50 -4.28 2.28
N THR A 36 -6.43 -4.87 3.01
CA THR A 36 -6.21 -6.15 3.72
C THR A 36 -6.90 -7.34 3.04
N SER A 37 -7.34 -7.18 1.79
CA SER A 37 -8.11 -8.17 1.05
C SER A 37 -7.49 -8.53 -0.30
N GLY A 38 -7.89 -9.70 -0.82
CA GLY A 38 -7.48 -10.17 -2.14
C GLY A 38 -5.98 -10.39 -2.22
N ALA A 39 -5.36 -9.90 -3.30
CA ALA A 39 -3.92 -10.03 -3.53
C ALA A 39 -3.05 -9.54 -2.37
N PHE A 40 -3.51 -8.54 -1.61
CA PHE A 40 -2.75 -7.94 -0.51
C PHE A 40 -2.66 -8.81 0.75
N GLU A 41 -3.46 -9.86 0.86
CA GLU A 41 -3.46 -10.78 2.01
C GLU A 41 -2.12 -11.53 2.13
N HIS A 42 -1.46 -11.79 1.00
CA HIS A 42 -0.19 -12.52 0.94
C HIS A 42 1.04 -11.61 0.78
N ILE A 43 0.85 -10.29 0.66
CA ILE A 43 1.95 -9.34 0.51
C ILE A 43 2.50 -8.96 1.89
N PRO A 44 3.81 -9.08 2.13
CA PRO A 44 4.39 -8.75 3.42
C PRO A 44 4.31 -7.25 3.70
N ARG A 45 4.15 -6.87 4.98
CA ARG A 45 4.13 -5.46 5.40
C ARG A 45 5.40 -4.69 5.04
N SER A 46 6.54 -5.39 4.87
CA SER A 46 7.80 -4.80 4.41
C SER A 46 7.68 -4.14 3.04
N SER A 47 6.83 -4.68 2.16
CA SER A 47 6.54 -4.11 0.85
C SER A 47 5.84 -2.76 0.90
N PHE A 48 5.35 -2.34 2.07
CA PHE A 48 4.71 -1.04 2.29
C PHE A 48 5.54 -0.14 3.21
N ALA A 49 6.72 -0.60 3.64
CA ALA A 49 7.58 0.13 4.56
C ALA A 49 8.07 1.47 3.97
N ASN A 50 8.45 2.40 4.83
CA ASN A 50 8.96 3.71 4.43
C ASN A 50 7.98 4.51 3.55
N ASN A 51 6.67 4.36 3.80
CA ASN A 51 5.62 5.26 3.32
C ASN A 51 5.03 6.02 4.52
N PRO A 52 5.47 7.26 4.80
CA PRO A 52 5.17 7.95 6.06
C PRO A 52 3.68 8.31 6.23
N ARG A 53 2.91 8.34 5.14
CA ARG A 53 1.49 8.68 5.14
C ARG A 53 0.58 7.47 5.01
N LEU A 54 1.14 6.28 4.88
CA LEU A 54 0.43 5.01 4.73
C LEU A 54 0.19 4.38 6.10
N LYS A 55 -1.05 3.96 6.35
CA LYS A 55 -1.51 3.48 7.65
C LYS A 55 -1.82 2.00 7.60
N ASP A 56 -1.39 1.28 8.64
CA ASP A 56 -1.48 -0.18 8.74
C ASP A 56 -2.66 -0.64 9.62
N GLY A 57 -3.85 -0.07 9.43
CA GLY A 57 -5.04 -0.49 10.18
C GLY A 57 -6.25 0.44 9.99
N PRO A 58 -7.37 0.17 10.69
CA PRO A 58 -8.54 1.04 10.69
C PRO A 58 -8.22 2.32 11.47
N SER A 59 -7.50 3.25 10.84
CA SER A 59 -7.29 4.59 11.37
C SER A 59 -8.52 5.41 10.99
N TRP A 60 -9.30 5.83 11.99
CA TRP A 60 -10.51 6.64 11.85
C TRP A 60 -10.28 8.07 11.32
N ASP A 61 -9.12 8.31 10.71
CA ASP A 61 -8.68 9.57 10.14
C ASP A 61 -8.23 9.33 8.69
N ASP A 62 -9.15 8.87 7.84
CA ASP A 62 -8.91 8.56 6.42
C ASP A 62 -8.78 9.81 5.51
N ALA A 63 -8.80 11.03 6.09
CA ALA A 63 -9.14 12.24 5.33
C ALA A 63 -7.96 13.12 4.87
N ASN A 64 -6.69 12.67 4.94
CA ASN A 64 -5.58 13.54 4.50
C ASN A 64 -4.42 12.81 3.81
N CYS A 65 -4.75 12.09 2.74
CA CYS A 65 -3.99 12.26 1.49
C CYS A 65 -4.17 13.72 1.02
#